data_AF-A0A5M8Q403-F1
#
_entry.id   AF-A0A5M8Q403-F1
#
_cell.length_a   1.000
_cell.length_b   1.000
_cell.length_c   1.000
_cell.angle_alpha   90.00
_cell.angle_beta   90.00
_cell.angle_gamma   90.00
#
_symmetry.space_group_name_H-M   'P 1'
#
loop_
_entity.id
_entity.type
_entity.pdbx_description
1 polymer ?
#
loop_
_entity_poly.entity_id
_entity_poly.type
_entity_poly.pdbx_seq_one_letter_code
_entity_poly.pdbx_strand_id
1 'polypeptide(L)'
;MESKETALLRLKDLYLELESCQDEGLVAYTFSLAAVNEAKDLLRHFLENPTEYGHTHNRILYFTKMLELAETQIKNGGVQEGLWFGKSVISFFLDGTSAGPSSLKEK
;
A
#
# COMPACT_ATOMS: atom_id res chain seq x y z
N MET A 1 -12.98 -14.72 -6.56
CA MET A 1 -13.01 -13.33 -7.05
C MET A 1 -13.05 -12.48 -5.81
N GLU A 2 -11.92 -11.92 -5.39
CA GLU A 2 -11.91 -10.95 -4.29
C GLU A 2 -12.60 -9.68 -4.79
N SER A 3 -13.49 -9.11 -3.98
CA SER A 3 -14.17 -7.89 -4.37
C SER A 3 -13.24 -6.70 -4.16
N LYS A 4 -13.52 -5.60 -4.86
CA LYS A 4 -12.90 -4.29 -4.63
C LYS A 4 -12.82 -3.92 -3.14
N GLU A 5 -13.90 -4.15 -2.43
CA GLU A 5 -14.01 -3.83 -1.01
C GLU A 5 -13.05 -4.66 -0.17
N THR A 6 -12.94 -5.96 -0.45
CA THR A 6 -11.97 -6.85 0.23
C THR A 6 -10.52 -6.40 0.02
N ALA A 7 -10.16 -6.04 -1.20
CA ALA A 7 -8.80 -5.59 -1.50
C ALA A 7 -8.48 -4.21 -0.88
N LEU A 8 -9.47 -3.29 -0.81
CA LEU A 8 -9.32 -2.01 -0.10
C LEU A 8 -9.20 -2.21 1.42
N LEU A 9 -9.97 -3.13 1.99
CA LEU A 9 -9.84 -3.52 3.40
C LEU A 9 -8.46 -4.09 3.68
N ARG A 10 -7.95 -4.96 2.80
CA ARG A 10 -6.61 -5.52 2.98
C ARG A 10 -5.50 -4.47 2.87
N LEU A 11 -5.61 -3.51 1.94
CA LEU A 11 -4.69 -2.37 1.88
C LEU A 11 -4.72 -1.52 3.16
N LYS A 12 -5.90 -1.37 3.77
CA LYS A 12 -6.05 -0.67 5.05
C LYS A 12 -5.41 -1.46 6.21
N ASP A 13 -5.59 -2.78 6.25
CA ASP A 13 -4.94 -3.63 7.25
C ASP A 13 -3.42 -3.57 7.12
N LEU A 14 -2.89 -3.67 5.90
CA LEU A 14 -1.46 -3.52 5.61
C LEU A 14 -0.91 -2.17 6.08
N TYR A 15 -1.65 -1.08 5.88
CA TYR A 15 -1.26 0.23 6.39
C TYR A 15 -1.12 0.23 7.92
N LEU A 16 -2.09 -0.34 8.64
CA LEU A 16 -2.07 -0.41 10.11
C LEU A 16 -0.95 -1.33 10.63
N GLU A 17 -0.75 -2.49 9.99
CA GLU A 17 0.34 -3.40 10.30
C GLU A 17 1.69 -2.69 10.11
N LEU A 18 1.86 -1.95 9.01
CA LEU A 18 3.04 -1.13 8.77
C LEU A 18 3.20 -0.07 9.85
N GLU A 19 2.14 0.68 10.19
CA GLU A 19 2.17 1.73 11.21
C GLU A 19 2.65 1.20 12.58
N SER A 20 2.23 -0.02 12.93
CA SER A 20 2.62 -0.70 14.17
C SER A 20 4.08 -1.19 14.19
N CYS A 21 4.73 -1.28 13.03
CA CYS A 21 6.12 -1.70 12.93
C CYS A 21 7.06 -0.55 13.35
N GLN A 22 7.61 -0.67 14.57
CA GLN A 22 8.60 0.26 15.15
C GLN A 22 10.02 -0.33 15.20
N ASP A 23 10.20 -1.55 14.72
CA ASP A 23 11.44 -2.30 14.91
C ASP A 23 12.55 -1.86 13.94
N GLU A 24 13.81 -1.98 14.36
CA GLU A 24 14.98 -1.70 13.54
C GLU A 24 15.77 -2.98 13.34
N GLY A 25 15.80 -3.51 12.10
CA GLY A 25 16.62 -4.68 11.78
C GLY A 25 16.03 -5.60 10.73
N LEU A 26 16.49 -6.86 10.72
CA LEU A 26 16.10 -7.86 9.72
C LEU A 26 14.59 -8.14 9.70
N VAL A 27 13.94 -8.06 10.86
CA VAL A 27 12.49 -8.22 11.00
C VAL A 27 11.75 -7.08 10.30
N ALA A 28 12.21 -5.84 10.49
CA ALA A 28 11.65 -4.68 9.79
C ALA A 28 11.87 -4.77 8.27
N TYR A 29 13.04 -5.26 7.84
CA TYR A 29 13.32 -5.50 6.43
C TYR A 29 12.35 -6.50 5.80
N THR A 30 12.23 -7.70 6.38
CA THR A 30 11.40 -8.77 5.82
C THR A 30 9.93 -8.40 5.82
N PHE A 31 9.46 -7.80 6.91
CA PHE A 31 8.09 -7.35 7.06
C PHE A 31 7.75 -6.19 6.09
N SER A 32 8.58 -5.15 6.04
CA SER A 32 8.35 -4.00 5.13
C SER A 32 8.33 -4.45 3.67
N LEU A 33 9.26 -5.33 3.29
CA LEU A 33 9.33 -5.83 1.92
C LEU A 33 8.11 -6.70 1.57
N ALA A 34 7.63 -7.53 2.49
CA ALA A 34 6.44 -8.34 2.29
C ALA A 34 5.19 -7.46 2.11
N ALA A 35 4.98 -6.50 3.01
CA ALA A 35 3.82 -5.62 2.97
C ALA A 35 3.78 -4.72 1.71
N VAL A 36 4.94 -4.19 1.29
CA VAL A 36 5.04 -3.40 0.05
C VAL A 36 4.73 -4.24 -1.18
N ASN A 37 5.19 -5.50 -1.23
CA ASN A 37 4.87 -6.40 -2.33
C ASN A 37 3.39 -6.79 -2.35
N GLU A 38 2.80 -7.09 -1.20
CA GLU A 38 1.38 -7.39 -1.11
C GLU A 38 0.51 -6.21 -1.57
N ALA A 39 0.84 -4.99 -1.13
CA ALA A 39 0.15 -3.79 -1.58
C ALA A 39 0.24 -3.59 -3.10
N LYS A 40 1.39 -3.90 -3.73
CA LYS A 40 1.53 -3.86 -5.18
C LYS A 40 0.62 -4.86 -5.88
N ASP A 41 0.56 -6.08 -5.38
CA ASP A 41 -0.24 -7.14 -6.00
C ASP A 41 -1.74 -6.83 -5.89
N LEU A 42 -2.19 -6.27 -4.77
CA LEU A 42 -3.55 -5.74 -4.61
C LEU A 42 -3.85 -4.61 -5.62
N LEU A 43 -2.92 -3.67 -5.81
CA LEU A 43 -3.11 -2.61 -6.81
C LEU A 43 -3.11 -3.15 -8.25
N ARG A 44 -2.28 -4.15 -8.57
CA ARG A 44 -2.29 -4.80 -9.89
C ARG A 44 -3.61 -5.51 -10.16
N HIS A 45 -4.20 -6.14 -9.14
CA HIS A 45 -5.53 -6.75 -9.26
C HIS A 45 -6.61 -5.73 -9.66
N PHE A 46 -6.51 -4.48 -9.18
CA PHE A 46 -7.42 -3.41 -9.61
C PHE A 46 -7.22 -3.00 -11.08
N LEU A 47 -6.01 -3.13 -11.64
CA LEU A 47 -5.74 -2.84 -13.05
C LEU A 47 -6.34 -3.90 -13.98
N GLU A 48 -6.38 -5.16 -13.53
CA GLU A 48 -6.93 -6.28 -14.29
C GLU A 48 -8.47 -6.26 -14.39
N ASN A 49 -9.14 -5.44 -13.56
CA ASN A 49 -10.60 -5.30 -13.52
C ASN A 49 -11.08 -3.87 -13.85
N PRO A 50 -10.78 -3.32 -15.05
CA PRO A 50 -10.91 -1.90 -15.36
C PRO A 50 -12.36 -1.37 -15.43
N THR A 51 -13.36 -2.25 -15.56
CA THR A 51 -14.80 -1.87 -15.61
C THR A 51 -15.30 -1.19 -14.33
N GLU A 52 -14.60 -1.35 -13.20
CA GLU A 52 -14.92 -0.68 -11.93
C GLU A 52 -14.15 0.63 -11.67
N TYR A 53 -13.23 1.02 -12.57
CA TYR A 53 -12.18 2.03 -12.27
C TYR A 53 -11.87 3.01 -13.41
N GLY A 54 -12.85 3.38 -14.25
CA GLY A 54 -12.66 4.23 -15.44
C GLY A 54 -11.94 5.58 -15.23
N HIS A 55 -11.89 6.11 -14.01
CA HIS A 55 -11.13 7.32 -13.64
C HIS A 55 -9.93 7.06 -12.71
N THR A 56 -9.69 5.79 -12.39
CA THR A 56 -8.76 5.33 -11.36
C THR A 56 -7.59 4.55 -11.94
N HIS A 57 -7.62 4.11 -13.20
CA HIS A 57 -6.54 3.32 -13.82
C HIS A 57 -5.17 4.02 -13.75
N ASN A 58 -5.05 5.25 -14.25
CA ASN A 58 -3.79 6.01 -14.20
C ASN A 58 -3.31 6.25 -12.76
N ARG A 59 -4.26 6.40 -11.84
CA ARG A 59 -3.98 6.59 -10.42
C ARG A 59 -3.44 5.30 -9.79
N ILE A 60 -4.10 4.17 -10.03
CA ILE A 60 -3.64 2.85 -9.57
C ILE A 60 -2.24 2.58 -10.13
N LEU A 61 -2.03 2.78 -11.45
CA LEU A 61 -0.73 2.60 -12.09
C LEU A 61 0.36 3.48 -11.46
N TYR A 62 0.03 4.74 -11.17
CA TYR A 62 0.93 5.66 -10.47
C TYR A 62 1.33 5.11 -9.10
N PHE A 63 0.36 4.72 -8.26
CA PHE A 63 0.66 4.20 -6.93
C PHE A 63 1.38 2.84 -6.96
N THR A 64 1.10 1.97 -7.92
CA THR A 64 1.88 0.73 -8.15
C THR A 64 3.35 1.04 -8.40
N LYS A 65 3.65 2.01 -9.29
CA LYS A 65 5.04 2.43 -9.57
C LYS A 65 5.71 3.04 -8.34
N MET A 66 4.97 3.80 -7.54
CA MET A 66 5.52 4.38 -6.30
C MET A 66 5.87 3.30 -5.27
N LEU A 67 5.07 2.23 -5.17
CA LEU A 67 5.42 1.08 -4.32
C LEU A 67 6.64 0.31 -4.86
N GLU A 68 6.84 0.22 -6.18
CA GLU A 68 8.06 -0.38 -6.76
C GLU A 68 9.32 0.43 -6.39
N LEU A 69 9.21 1.75 -6.28
CA LEU A 69 10.28 2.61 -5.78
C LEU A 69 10.54 2.36 -4.28
N ALA A 70 9.48 2.21 -3.46
CA ALA A 70 9.60 1.86 -2.05
C ALA A 70 10.32 0.51 -1.85
N GLU A 71 9.91 -0.49 -2.63
CA GLU A 71 10.54 -1.82 -2.64
C GLU A 71 12.03 -1.74 -2.98
N THR A 72 12.37 -0.94 -4.00
CA THR A 72 13.76 -0.73 -4.43
C THR A 72 14.59 -0.08 -3.33
N GLN A 73 14.04 0.91 -2.61
CA GLN A 73 14.72 1.52 -1.47
C GLN A 73 14.99 0.51 -0.35
N ILE A 74 13.98 -0.30 0.02
CA ILE A 74 14.12 -1.34 1.05
C ILE A 74 15.22 -2.33 0.66
N LYS A 75 15.19 -2.83 -0.58
CA LYS A 75 16.18 -3.77 -1.13
C LYS A 75 17.61 -3.21 -1.14
N ASN A 76 17.77 -1.90 -1.28
CA ASN A 76 19.07 -1.22 -1.27
C ASN A 76 19.55 -0.85 0.14
N GLY A 77 18.84 -1.25 1.20
CA GLY A 77 19.22 -1.01 2.59
C GLY A 77 18.58 0.23 3.23
N GLY A 78 17.83 1.03 2.46
CA GLY A 78 17.02 2.15 2.99
C GLY A 78 15.68 1.65 3.53
N VAL A 79 15.73 0.81 4.57
CA VAL A 79 14.55 0.11 5.09
C VAL A 79 13.55 1.08 5.71
N GLN A 80 14.01 2.01 6.54
CA GLN A 80 13.11 2.96 7.21
C GLN A 80 12.51 3.97 6.22
N GLU A 81 13.33 4.50 5.31
CA GLU A 81 12.87 5.43 4.27
C GLU A 81 11.88 4.75 3.34
N GLY A 82 12.21 3.53 2.89
CA GLY A 82 11.33 2.74 2.02
C GLY A 82 10.03 2.33 2.71
N LEU A 83 10.07 2.00 4.00
CA LEU A 83 8.88 1.74 4.82
C LEU A 83 8.01 3.00 4.95
N TRP A 84 8.60 4.13 5.34
CA TRP A 84 7.90 5.41 5.49
C TRP A 84 7.26 5.86 4.18
N PHE A 85 8.00 5.70 3.08
CA PHE A 85 7.51 6.04 1.75
C PHE A 85 6.39 5.10 1.30
N GLY A 86 6.55 3.78 1.50
CA GLY A 86 5.52 2.79 1.22
C GLY A 86 4.21 3.04 1.98
N LYS A 87 4.31 3.35 3.29
CA LYS A 87 3.16 3.77 4.12
C LYS A 87 2.45 4.98 3.55
N SER A 88 3.21 6.02 3.19
CA SER A 88 2.68 7.27 2.64
C SER A 88 1.91 6.99 1.34
N VAL A 89 2.48 6.16 0.46
CA VAL A 89 1.86 5.73 -0.80
C VAL A 89 0.52 5.03 -0.57
N ILE A 90 0.46 4.07 0.35
CA ILE A 90 -0.78 3.35 0.69
C ILE A 90 -1.83 4.32 1.27
N SER A 91 -1.43 5.19 2.20
CA SER A 91 -2.34 6.18 2.80
C SER A 91 -2.94 7.11 1.74
N PHE A 92 -2.12 7.68 0.85
CA PHE A 92 -2.60 8.58 -0.22
C PHE A 92 -3.51 7.87 -1.22
N PHE A 93 -3.27 6.57 -1.47
CA PHE A 93 -4.18 5.77 -2.28
C PHE A 93 -5.55 5.65 -1.58
N LEU A 94 -5.56 5.23 -0.31
CA LEU A 94 -6.77 5.03 0.48
C LEU A 94 -7.59 6.32 0.65
N ASP A 95 -6.94 7.46 0.90
CA ASP A 95 -7.61 8.76 1.10
C ASP A 95 -8.42 9.17 -0.12
N GLY A 96 -7.85 9.08 -1.32
CA GLY A 96 -8.62 9.41 -2.52
C GLY A 96 -9.60 8.32 -2.98
N THR A 97 -9.69 7.18 -2.29
CA THR A 97 -10.72 6.15 -2.57
C THR A 97 -11.87 6.16 -1.56
N SER A 98 -11.99 7.22 -0.74
CA SER A 98 -12.98 7.34 0.36
C SER A 98 -12.84 6.26 1.45
N ALA A 99 -11.77 5.47 1.39
CA ALA A 99 -11.39 4.42 2.36
C ALA A 99 -10.26 4.90 3.29
N GLY A 100 -10.05 6.21 3.34
CA GLY A 100 -8.91 6.84 4.01
C GLY A 100 -8.85 6.60 5.51
N PRO A 101 -7.65 6.67 6.12
CA PRO A 101 -7.48 6.63 7.57
C PRO A 101 -8.21 7.76 8.31
N SER A 102 -8.56 8.85 7.62
CA SER A 102 -9.40 9.93 8.16
C SER A 102 -10.76 9.45 8.67
N SER A 103 -11.31 8.39 8.07
CA SER A 103 -12.56 7.76 8.50
C SER A 103 -12.44 6.92 9.79
N LEU A 104 -11.23 6.81 10.36
CA LEU A 104 -10.98 6.15 11.65
C LEU A 104 -10.96 7.12 12.85
N LYS A 105 -11.00 8.44 12.62
CA LYS A 105 -11.08 9.44 13.70
C LYS A 105 -12.50 9.70 14.21
N GLU A 106 -13.51 9.07 13.62
CA GLU A 106 -14.88 9.08 14.14
C GLU A 106 -15.24 7.70 14.69
N LYS A 107 -14.82 7.42 15.92
CA LYS A 107 -15.58 6.65 16.91
C LYS A 107 -14.99 6.82 18.30
#